data_AF-A0A947AFE1-F1
#
_entry.id   AF-A0A947AFE1-F1
#
_cell.length_a   1.000
_cell.length_b   1.000
_cell.length_c   1.000
_cell.angle_alpha   90.00
_cell.angle_beta   90.00
_cell.angle_gamma   90.00
#
_symmetry.space_group_name_H-M   'P 1'
#
loop_
_entity.id
_entity.type
_entity.pdbx_description
1 polymer ?
#
loop_
_entity_poly.entity_id
_entity_poly.type
_entity_poly.pdbx_seq_one_letter_code
_entity_poly.pdbx_strand_id
1 'polypeptide(L)'
;MKYLLSLLFIIFSLQANEAKAIIKKLEKNLRGDYMYSTMSMIVTSKRGKRTVKIESWSEGNDKSFIKILYPKKDKGITFLKIDNQMWQYIPKIERTIKIPSSMMLQSWMGSDFTNDDMVKESSLEEDYKAKLLSKKGNIATIELIPRADAAVVWGKIVIDVDIKNAVPTKEIFYDDMMKKVRLLTF
;
A
#
# COMPACT_ATOMS: atom_id res chain seq x y z
N MET A 1 -34.14 22.67 -14.47
CA MET A 1 -32.68 22.66 -14.19
C MET A 1 -32.34 22.46 -12.71
N LYS A 2 -32.92 23.18 -11.74
CA LYS A 2 -32.61 22.99 -10.30
C LYS A 2 -32.76 21.54 -9.80
N TYR A 3 -33.83 20.85 -10.18
CA TYR A 3 -34.07 19.45 -9.77
C TYR A 3 -33.13 18.43 -10.44
N LEU A 4 -32.61 18.74 -11.63
CA LEU A 4 -31.67 17.88 -12.35
C LEU A 4 -30.27 17.94 -11.71
N LEU A 5 -29.86 19.13 -11.26
CA LEU A 5 -28.62 19.35 -10.51
C LEU A 5 -28.66 18.69 -9.11
N SER A 6 -29.80 18.71 -8.42
CA SER A 6 -29.95 18.03 -7.13
C SER A 6 -29.95 16.50 -7.26
N LEU A 7 -30.54 15.93 -8.31
CA LEU A 7 -30.51 14.48 -8.55
C LEU A 7 -29.10 13.99 -8.88
N LEU A 8 -28.35 14.75 -9.68
CA LEU A 8 -26.95 14.42 -9.99
C LEU A 8 -26.11 14.39 -8.70
N PHE A 9 -26.31 15.37 -7.81
CA PHE A 9 -25.57 15.46 -6.56
C PHE A 9 -25.83 14.28 -5.60
N ILE A 10 -27.07 13.77 -5.57
CA ILE A 10 -27.44 12.59 -4.76
C ILE A 10 -26.77 11.32 -5.30
N ILE A 11 -26.74 11.12 -6.62
CA ILE A 11 -26.10 9.95 -7.24
C ILE A 11 -24.59 9.95 -7.00
N PHE A 12 -23.93 11.11 -7.14
CA PHE A 12 -22.50 11.25 -6.84
C PHE A 12 -22.18 10.95 -5.37
N SER A 13 -23.03 11.40 -4.45
CA SER A 13 -22.87 11.15 -3.01
C SER A 13 -23.04 9.66 -2.66
N LEU A 14 -23.97 8.96 -3.33
CA LEU A 14 -24.19 7.52 -3.13
C LEU A 14 -23.00 6.68 -3.60
N GLN A 15 -22.45 6.99 -4.78
CA GLN A 15 -21.29 6.27 -5.34
C GLN A 15 -20.01 6.49 -4.51
N ALA A 16 -19.80 7.70 -3.98
CA ALA A 16 -18.68 7.98 -3.09
C ALA A 16 -18.78 7.17 -1.78
N ASN A 17 -19.98 7.06 -1.22
CA ASN A 17 -20.21 6.23 -0.03
C ASN A 17 -20.00 4.73 -0.28
N GLU A 18 -20.43 4.21 -1.44
CA GLU A 18 -20.19 2.81 -1.81
C GLU A 18 -18.71 2.50 -1.99
N ALA A 19 -17.97 3.33 -2.74
CA ALA A 19 -16.54 3.15 -2.95
C ALA A 19 -15.78 3.10 -1.62
N LYS A 20 -16.08 4.05 -0.72
CA LYS A 20 -15.49 4.08 0.62
C LYS A 20 -15.81 2.82 1.42
N ALA A 21 -17.05 2.34 1.37
CA ALA A 21 -17.45 1.12 2.07
C ALA A 21 -16.71 -0.13 1.56
N ILE A 22 -16.52 -0.24 0.24
CA ILE A 22 -15.75 -1.34 -0.36
C ILE A 22 -14.29 -1.29 0.10
N ILE A 23 -13.64 -0.12 0.04
CA ILE A 23 -12.24 0.05 0.46
C ILE A 23 -12.08 -0.22 1.96
N LYS A 24 -12.98 0.28 2.80
CA LYS A 24 -12.99 -0.01 4.24
C LYS A 24 -13.07 -1.51 4.52
N LYS A 25 -13.95 -2.23 3.81
CA LYS A 25 -14.11 -3.68 3.98
C LYS A 25 -12.88 -4.44 3.48
N LEU A 26 -12.34 -4.05 2.33
CA LEU A 26 -11.10 -4.59 1.77
C LEU A 26 -9.95 -4.44 2.76
N GLU A 27 -9.71 -3.22 3.24
CA GLU A 27 -8.59 -2.92 4.13
C GLU A 27 -8.73 -3.68 5.45
N LYS A 28 -9.93 -3.72 6.04
CA LYS A 28 -10.20 -4.54 7.24
C LYS A 28 -9.98 -6.04 7.03
N ASN A 29 -10.17 -6.54 5.80
CA ASN A 29 -9.94 -7.95 5.50
C ASN A 29 -8.45 -8.26 5.30
N LEU A 30 -7.70 -7.33 4.70
CA LEU A 30 -6.26 -7.47 4.50
C LEU A 30 -5.47 -7.23 5.79
N ARG A 31 -5.98 -6.37 6.68
CA ARG A 31 -5.33 -5.98 7.92
C ARG A 31 -6.03 -6.63 9.12
N GLY A 32 -5.34 -7.53 9.79
CA GLY A 32 -5.74 -8.00 11.12
C GLY A 32 -5.28 -7.04 12.22
N ASP A 33 -5.85 -7.17 13.42
CA ASP A 33 -5.42 -6.39 14.59
C ASP A 33 -3.95 -6.68 14.95
N TYR A 34 -3.55 -7.95 14.81
CA TYR A 34 -2.17 -8.42 14.94
C TYR A 34 -1.88 -9.43 13.84
N MET A 35 -0.73 -9.28 13.19
CA MET A 35 -0.31 -10.18 12.12
C MET A 35 1.13 -10.62 12.34
N TYR A 36 1.39 -11.87 11.98
CA TYR A 36 2.72 -12.43 11.83
C TYR A 36 2.79 -13.14 10.49
N SER A 37 3.88 -12.94 9.74
CA SER A 37 4.08 -13.61 8.47
C SER A 37 5.56 -13.89 8.17
N THR A 38 5.78 -14.96 7.42
CA THR A 38 7.07 -15.24 6.78
C THR A 38 6.89 -15.19 5.27
N MET A 39 7.72 -14.41 4.58
CA MET A 39 7.57 -14.16 3.15
C MET A 39 8.88 -14.38 2.41
N SER A 40 8.77 -14.75 1.13
CA SER A 40 9.90 -14.84 0.20
C SER A 40 9.60 -14.02 -1.04
N MET A 41 10.41 -13.00 -1.29
CA MET A 41 10.32 -12.11 -2.44
C MET A 41 11.44 -12.43 -3.42
N ILE A 42 11.10 -12.66 -4.69
CA ILE A 42 12.06 -12.86 -5.77
C ILE A 42 12.07 -11.60 -6.62
N VAL A 43 13.17 -10.84 -6.58
CA VAL A 43 13.36 -9.64 -7.40
C VAL A 43 14.12 -10.01 -8.66
N THR A 44 13.54 -9.70 -9.82
CA THR A 44 14.16 -9.91 -11.14
C THR A 44 14.47 -8.56 -11.77
N SER A 45 15.74 -8.32 -12.10
CA SER A 45 16.18 -7.06 -12.73
C SER A 45 17.12 -7.34 -13.90
N LYS A 46 17.53 -6.28 -14.61
CA LYS A 46 18.60 -6.37 -15.64
C LYS A 46 19.92 -6.95 -15.10
N ARG A 47 20.17 -6.84 -13.79
CA ARG A 47 21.38 -7.35 -13.12
C ARG A 47 21.24 -8.82 -12.65
N GLY A 48 20.10 -9.45 -12.89
CA GLY A 48 19.81 -10.83 -12.48
C GLY A 48 18.73 -10.94 -11.42
N LYS A 49 18.61 -12.14 -10.87
CA LYS A 49 17.61 -12.51 -9.85
C LYS A 49 18.22 -12.54 -8.46
N ARG A 50 17.47 -12.07 -7.48
CA ARG A 50 17.81 -12.17 -6.05
C ARG A 50 16.58 -12.54 -5.25
N THR A 51 16.79 -13.29 -4.18
CA THR A 51 15.72 -13.63 -3.23
C THR A 51 15.93 -12.86 -1.94
N VAL A 52 14.85 -12.35 -1.37
CA VAL A 52 14.81 -11.79 -0.02
C VAL A 52 13.80 -12.62 0.77
N LYS A 53 14.20 -13.12 1.94
CA LYS A 53 13.25 -13.76 2.87
C LYS A 53 13.10 -12.88 4.08
N ILE A 54 11.87 -12.68 4.53
CA ILE A 54 11.56 -11.82 5.67
C ILE A 54 10.64 -12.52 6.65
N GLU A 55 10.70 -12.03 7.86
CA GLU A 55 9.74 -12.23 8.93
C GLU A 55 9.12 -10.87 9.23
N SER A 56 7.80 -10.80 9.34
CA SER A 56 7.07 -9.55 9.55
C SER A 56 6.06 -9.70 10.68
N TRP A 57 5.90 -8.63 11.45
CA TRP A 57 4.87 -8.47 12.46
C TRP A 57 4.22 -7.11 12.27
N SER A 58 2.91 -7.04 12.48
CA SER A 58 2.20 -5.77 12.57
C SER A 58 1.14 -5.77 13.65
N GLU A 59 0.87 -4.59 14.18
CA GLU A 59 -0.24 -4.28 15.08
C GLU A 59 -1.03 -3.14 14.44
N GLY A 60 -2.19 -3.50 13.86
CA GLY A 60 -3.02 -2.61 13.06
C GLY A 60 -2.22 -1.85 11.99
N ASN A 61 -2.39 -0.52 11.97
CA ASN A 61 -1.66 0.40 11.12
C ASN A 61 -0.52 1.13 11.83
N ASP A 62 -0.41 0.99 13.15
CA ASP A 62 0.46 1.89 13.92
C ASP A 62 1.87 1.32 14.09
N LYS A 63 2.00 -0.02 14.17
CA LYS A 63 3.32 -0.65 14.37
C LYS A 63 3.56 -1.74 13.36
N SER A 64 4.78 -1.75 12.84
CA SER A 64 5.27 -2.85 12.01
C SER A 64 6.73 -3.14 12.34
N PHE A 65 7.12 -4.40 12.26
CA PHE A 65 8.50 -4.83 12.41
C PHE A 65 8.82 -5.86 11.34
N ILE A 66 9.89 -5.63 10.59
CA ILE A 66 10.36 -6.53 9.54
C ILE A 66 11.78 -6.92 9.84
N LYS A 67 12.09 -8.21 9.75
CA LYS A 67 13.43 -8.76 9.90
C LYS A 67 13.84 -9.51 8.64
N ILE A 68 14.98 -9.15 8.09
CA ILE A 68 15.56 -9.85 6.94
C ILE A 68 16.18 -11.17 7.40
N LEU A 69 15.72 -12.29 6.86
CA LEU A 69 16.23 -13.64 7.11
C LEU A 69 17.26 -14.08 6.06
N TYR A 70 17.13 -13.60 4.82
CA TYR A 70 17.99 -13.90 3.68
C TYR A 70 17.99 -12.72 2.70
N PRO A 71 19.10 -12.39 2.00
CA PRO A 71 20.36 -13.13 1.89
C PRO A 71 21.29 -13.01 3.09
N LYS A 72 22.29 -13.91 3.21
CA LYS A 72 23.27 -13.92 4.33
C LYS A 72 23.95 -12.56 4.53
N LYS A 73 24.16 -11.80 3.44
CA LYS A 73 24.76 -10.46 3.52
C LYS A 73 23.88 -9.42 4.23
N ASP A 74 22.56 -9.58 4.20
CA ASP A 74 21.58 -8.63 4.73
C ASP A 74 20.83 -9.20 5.95
N LYS A 75 21.09 -10.47 6.30
CA LYS A 75 20.44 -11.18 7.40
C LYS A 75 20.60 -10.40 8.71
N GLY A 76 19.49 -10.20 9.40
CA GLY A 76 19.41 -9.48 10.66
C GLY A 76 19.19 -7.97 10.52
N ILE A 77 19.23 -7.39 9.31
CA ILE A 77 18.72 -6.04 9.12
C ILE A 77 17.25 -6.03 9.52
N THR A 78 16.84 -5.01 10.27
CA THR A 78 15.44 -4.85 10.69
C THR A 78 14.92 -3.48 10.32
N PHE A 79 13.61 -3.42 10.12
CA PHE A 79 12.85 -2.19 9.94
C PHE A 79 11.79 -2.14 11.03
N LEU A 80 11.63 -0.98 11.65
CA LEU A 80 10.64 -0.74 12.69
C LEU A 80 9.83 0.49 12.29
N LYS A 81 8.51 0.36 12.35
CA LYS A 81 7.56 1.47 12.32
C LYS A 81 6.88 1.57 13.69
N ILE A 82 6.82 2.78 14.22
CA ILE A 82 5.92 3.16 15.31
C ILE A 82 5.28 4.48 14.90
N ASP A 83 3.95 4.47 14.77
CA ASP A 83 3.13 5.53 14.23
C ASP A 83 3.69 6.02 12.87
N ASN A 84 4.06 7.30 12.79
CA ASN A 84 4.61 7.91 11.58
C ASN A 84 6.14 7.87 11.51
N GLN A 85 6.80 7.17 12.44
CA GLN A 85 8.25 7.13 12.53
C GLN A 85 8.79 5.76 12.15
N MET A 86 9.87 5.76 11.36
CA MET A 86 10.48 4.53 10.89
C MET A 86 11.99 4.54 11.07
N TRP A 87 12.52 3.37 11.40
CA TRP A 87 13.93 3.14 11.61
C TRP A 87 14.39 1.86 10.93
N GLN A 88 15.64 1.88 10.50
CA GLN A 88 16.37 0.70 10.06
C GLN A 88 17.50 0.43 11.04
N TYR A 89 17.65 -0.82 11.46
CA TYR A 89 18.83 -1.26 12.20
C TYR A 89 19.69 -2.18 11.33
N ILE A 90 20.99 -1.92 11.30
CA ILE A 90 21.99 -2.67 10.53
C ILE A 90 22.99 -3.30 11.50
N PRO A 91 22.86 -4.59 11.85
CA PRO A 91 23.67 -5.22 12.89
C PRO A 91 25.17 -5.19 12.63
N LYS A 92 25.59 -5.33 11.37
CA LYS A 92 27.01 -5.40 10.98
C LYS A 92 27.83 -4.17 11.38
N ILE A 93 27.16 -3.03 11.53
CA ILE A 93 27.78 -1.75 11.89
C ILE A 93 27.14 -1.17 13.15
N GLU A 94 26.24 -1.91 13.80
CA GLU A 94 25.52 -1.52 15.01
C GLU A 94 24.87 -0.13 14.91
N ARG A 95 24.31 0.19 13.74
CA ARG A 95 23.68 1.49 13.49
C ARG A 95 22.17 1.38 13.37
N THR A 96 21.48 2.28 14.08
CA THR A 96 20.07 2.62 13.88
C THR A 96 19.98 3.90 13.08
N ILE A 97 19.27 3.86 11.96
CA ILE A 97 19.11 4.98 11.03
C ILE A 97 17.62 5.31 10.96
N LYS A 98 17.24 6.56 11.24
CA LYS A 98 15.87 7.03 11.02
C LYS A 98 15.64 7.16 9.52
N ILE A 99 14.55 6.59 9.00
CA ILE A 99 14.18 6.70 7.60
C ILE A 99 13.36 7.99 7.43
N PRO A 100 13.90 9.04 6.78
CA PRO A 100 13.16 10.27 6.53
C PRO A 100 12.06 10.05 5.49
N SER A 101 11.00 10.87 5.53
CA SER A 101 9.87 10.77 4.62
C SER A 101 10.27 10.85 3.13
N SER A 102 11.36 11.56 2.81
CA SER A 102 11.91 11.65 1.45
C SER A 102 12.43 10.31 0.92
N MET A 103 12.73 9.35 1.80
CA MET A 103 13.15 8.00 1.41
C MET A 103 11.98 7.03 1.23
N MET A 104 10.73 7.42 1.51
CA MET A 104 9.57 6.52 1.38
C MET A 104 9.32 6.09 -0.07
N LEU A 105 9.66 6.96 -1.01
CA LEU A 105 9.63 6.73 -2.45
C LEU A 105 10.71 5.79 -2.97
N GLN A 106 11.77 5.55 -2.18
CA GLN A 106 12.88 4.76 -2.65
C GLN A 106 12.52 3.28 -2.68
N SER A 107 13.06 2.59 -3.68
CA SER A 107 12.97 1.15 -3.84
C SER A 107 13.42 0.43 -2.56
N TRP A 108 12.54 -0.40 -2.01
CA TRP A 108 12.83 -1.21 -0.84
C TRP A 108 13.78 -2.32 -1.24
N MET A 109 15.01 -2.19 -0.76
CA MET A 109 16.12 -3.09 -1.05
C MET A 109 16.35 -3.38 -2.55
N GLY A 110 16.03 -2.46 -3.47
CA GLY A 110 16.22 -2.69 -4.91
C GLY A 110 15.14 -3.54 -5.57
N SER A 111 13.97 -3.68 -4.94
CA SER A 111 12.77 -4.29 -5.52
C SER A 111 11.87 -3.26 -6.20
N ASP A 112 10.82 -3.72 -6.89
CA ASP A 112 9.80 -2.81 -7.42
C ASP A 112 8.94 -2.17 -6.32
N PHE A 113 8.95 -2.71 -5.09
CA PHE A 113 8.29 -2.11 -3.92
C PHE A 113 9.07 -0.92 -3.37
N THR A 114 8.38 0.03 -2.73
CA THR A 114 8.98 1.17 -2.02
C THR A 114 9.03 0.94 -0.52
N ASN A 115 9.75 1.80 0.20
CA ASN A 115 9.71 1.79 1.68
C ASN A 115 8.31 2.10 2.22
N ASP A 116 7.50 2.92 1.51
CA ASP A 116 6.11 3.15 1.89
C ASP A 116 5.29 1.86 1.82
N ASP A 117 5.43 1.10 0.72
CA ASP A 117 4.65 -0.12 0.50
C ASP A 117 4.97 -1.22 1.52
N MET A 118 6.25 -1.34 1.91
CA MET A 118 6.71 -2.43 2.76
C MET A 118 6.69 -2.10 4.25
N VAL A 119 6.93 -0.85 4.63
CA VAL A 119 7.18 -0.50 6.04
C VAL A 119 6.07 0.39 6.59
N LYS A 120 5.66 1.43 5.84
CA LYS A 120 4.60 2.34 6.28
C LYS A 120 3.21 1.74 6.05
N GLU A 121 3.01 1.03 4.96
CA GLU A 121 1.72 0.46 4.55
C GLU A 121 0.57 1.46 4.71
N SER A 122 0.58 2.55 3.95
CA SER A 122 -0.44 3.61 4.00
C SER A 122 -1.88 3.07 3.95
N SER A 123 -2.82 3.73 4.65
CA SER A 123 -4.21 3.30 4.75
C SER A 123 -5.00 3.73 3.51
N LEU A 124 -5.65 2.80 2.82
CA LEU A 124 -6.46 3.13 1.64
C LEU A 124 -7.74 3.90 2.03
N GLU A 125 -8.29 3.64 3.22
CA GLU A 125 -9.45 4.35 3.75
C GLU A 125 -9.10 5.78 4.20
N GLU A 126 -8.00 5.93 4.95
CA GLU A 126 -7.65 7.21 5.57
C GLU A 126 -6.88 8.13 4.63
N ASP A 127 -5.87 7.62 3.91
CA ASP A 127 -4.97 8.46 3.11
C ASP A 127 -5.54 8.82 1.74
N TYR A 128 -6.60 8.15 1.27
CA TYR A 128 -7.14 8.33 -0.07
C TYR A 128 -8.63 8.71 -0.07
N LYS A 129 -9.02 9.41 -1.14
CA LYS A 129 -10.42 9.62 -1.54
C LYS A 129 -10.76 8.56 -2.58
N ALA A 130 -11.72 7.69 -2.23
CA ALA A 130 -12.19 6.63 -3.10
C ALA A 130 -13.31 7.11 -4.04
N LYS A 131 -13.23 6.69 -5.31
CA LYS A 131 -14.23 6.93 -6.34
C LYS A 131 -14.49 5.64 -7.12
N LEU A 132 -15.74 5.19 -7.13
CA LEU A 132 -16.14 4.02 -7.93
C LEU A 132 -16.08 4.38 -9.42
N LEU A 133 -15.23 3.69 -10.18
CA LEU A 133 -15.14 3.87 -11.64
C LEU A 133 -16.08 2.91 -12.38
N SER A 134 -16.14 1.66 -11.94
CA SER A 134 -17.05 0.68 -12.52
C SER A 134 -17.34 -0.47 -11.56
N LYS A 135 -18.45 -1.18 -11.80
CA LYS A 135 -18.81 -2.42 -11.10
C LYS A 135 -19.33 -3.41 -12.12
N LYS A 136 -18.63 -4.53 -12.30
CA LYS A 136 -18.96 -5.58 -13.27
C LYS A 136 -19.04 -6.93 -12.55
N GLY A 137 -20.26 -7.43 -12.38
CA GLY A 137 -20.50 -8.62 -11.57
C GLY A 137 -19.97 -8.40 -10.15
N ASN A 138 -18.99 -9.21 -9.77
CA ASN A 138 -18.38 -9.18 -8.44
C ASN A 138 -17.09 -8.31 -8.33
N ILE A 139 -16.67 -7.67 -9.43
CA ILE A 139 -15.48 -6.83 -9.43
C ILE A 139 -15.87 -5.35 -9.43
N ALA A 140 -15.36 -4.59 -8.47
CA ALA A 140 -15.41 -3.12 -8.46
C ALA A 140 -14.05 -2.54 -8.83
N THR A 141 -14.01 -1.62 -9.79
CA THR A 141 -12.83 -0.80 -10.08
C THR A 141 -12.97 0.52 -9.35
N ILE A 142 -12.01 0.84 -8.48
CA ILE A 142 -12.01 2.04 -7.64
C ILE A 142 -10.76 2.86 -7.93
N GLU A 143 -10.94 4.17 -8.11
CA GLU A 143 -9.87 5.16 -8.15
C GLU A 143 -9.64 5.70 -6.74
N LEU A 144 -8.37 5.75 -6.33
CA LEU A 144 -7.90 6.27 -5.06
C LEU A 144 -6.98 7.46 -5.35
N ILE A 145 -7.43 8.65 -5.00
CA ILE A 145 -6.63 9.89 -5.09
C ILE A 145 -6.16 10.24 -3.67
N PRO A 146 -4.86 10.45 -3.42
CA PRO A 146 -4.37 10.90 -2.14
C PRO A 146 -5.10 12.14 -1.61
N ARG A 147 -5.25 12.22 -0.30
CA ARG A 147 -5.58 13.49 0.35
C ARG A 147 -4.35 14.41 0.34
N ALA A 148 -4.58 15.71 0.43
CA ALA A 148 -3.51 16.71 0.33
C ALA A 148 -2.51 16.63 1.51
N ASP A 149 -2.96 16.14 2.65
CA ASP A 149 -2.22 15.95 3.89
C ASP A 149 -1.68 14.52 4.06
N ALA A 150 -2.05 13.60 3.17
CA ALA A 150 -1.60 12.23 3.24
C ALA A 150 -0.11 12.15 2.89
N ALA A 151 0.68 11.53 3.77
CA ALA A 151 2.10 11.27 3.55
C ALA A 151 2.28 10.04 2.63
N VAL A 152 1.66 10.08 1.45
CA VAL A 152 1.70 9.01 0.45
C VAL A 152 2.38 9.48 -0.81
N VAL A 153 2.82 8.51 -1.60
CA VAL A 153 3.80 8.73 -2.66
C VAL A 153 3.25 8.59 -4.08
N TRP A 154 2.02 8.10 -4.20
CA TRP A 154 1.37 7.82 -5.47
C TRP A 154 0.50 8.99 -5.88
N GLY A 155 0.55 9.43 -7.14
CA GLY A 155 -0.40 10.45 -7.64
C GLY A 155 -1.83 9.89 -7.73
N LYS A 156 -1.93 8.58 -8.00
CA LYS A 156 -3.19 7.83 -8.01
C LYS A 156 -2.95 6.33 -7.91
N ILE A 157 -3.89 5.62 -7.31
CA ILE A 157 -4.02 4.16 -7.42
C ILE A 157 -5.37 3.83 -8.08
N VAL A 158 -5.37 2.85 -8.99
CA VAL A 158 -6.60 2.23 -9.49
C VAL A 158 -6.60 0.76 -9.09
N ILE A 159 -7.59 0.36 -8.31
CA ILE A 159 -7.68 -0.97 -7.70
C ILE A 159 -8.94 -1.69 -8.19
N ASP A 160 -8.77 -2.95 -8.58
CA ASP A 160 -9.88 -3.87 -8.84
C ASP A 160 -10.08 -4.78 -7.63
N VAL A 161 -11.29 -4.74 -7.06
CA VAL A 161 -11.65 -5.41 -5.82
C VAL A 161 -12.70 -6.50 -6.09
N ASP A 162 -12.43 -7.73 -5.65
CA ASP A 162 -13.46 -8.75 -5.49
C ASP A 162 -14.32 -8.39 -4.27
N ILE A 163 -15.57 -7.98 -4.52
CA ILE A 163 -16.47 -7.43 -3.49
C ILE A 163 -16.92 -8.52 -2.50
N LYS A 164 -17.15 -9.74 -3.00
CA LYS A 164 -17.57 -10.89 -2.20
C LYS A 164 -16.50 -11.25 -1.18
N ASN A 165 -15.27 -11.45 -1.64
CA ASN A 165 -14.15 -11.89 -0.82
C ASN A 165 -13.40 -10.73 -0.15
N ALA A 166 -13.66 -9.48 -0.55
CA ALA A 166 -12.99 -8.28 -0.06
C ALA A 166 -11.46 -8.38 -0.19
N VAL A 167 -10.98 -8.74 -1.39
CA VAL A 167 -9.56 -8.85 -1.73
C VAL A 167 -9.25 -8.09 -3.01
N PRO A 168 -8.02 -7.57 -3.18
CA PRO A 168 -7.61 -6.97 -4.43
C PRO A 168 -7.32 -8.08 -5.45
N THR A 169 -7.60 -7.79 -6.71
CA THR A 169 -7.24 -8.67 -7.84
C THR A 169 -6.18 -8.03 -8.73
N LYS A 170 -6.14 -6.68 -8.73
CA LYS A 170 -5.18 -5.90 -9.49
C LYS A 170 -5.07 -4.49 -8.92
N GLU A 171 -3.87 -3.93 -8.91
CA GLU A 171 -3.62 -2.53 -8.56
C GLU A 171 -2.70 -1.88 -9.58
N ILE A 172 -3.03 -0.66 -9.99
CA ILE A 172 -2.23 0.14 -10.91
C ILE A 172 -1.85 1.43 -10.20
N PHE A 173 -0.54 1.67 -10.10
CA PHE A 173 0.01 2.85 -9.45
C PHE A 173 0.48 3.85 -10.50
N TYR A 174 0.15 5.11 -10.25
CA TYR A 174 0.52 6.26 -11.06
C TYR A 174 1.39 7.21 -10.25
N ASP A 175 2.39 7.80 -10.89
CA ASP A 175 3.17 8.89 -10.32
C ASP A 175 2.39 10.22 -10.32
N ASP A 176 3.03 11.27 -9.81
CA ASP A 176 2.50 12.64 -9.77
C ASP A 176 2.21 13.23 -11.16
N MET A 177 2.89 12.74 -12.20
CA MET A 177 2.67 13.08 -13.60
C MET A 177 1.59 12.23 -14.27
N MET A 178 0.83 11.43 -13.50
CA MET A 178 -0.23 10.53 -13.98
C MET A 178 0.25 9.46 -14.97
N LYS A 179 1.54 9.11 -14.93
CA LYS A 179 2.10 8.02 -15.70
C LYS A 179 2.00 6.74 -14.89
N LYS A 180 1.56 5.66 -15.55
CA LYS A 180 1.57 4.32 -14.95
C LYS A 180 3.01 3.90 -14.67
N VAL A 181 3.31 3.60 -13.41
CA VAL A 181 4.65 3.20 -12.95
C VAL A 181 4.70 1.78 -12.40
N ARG A 182 3.58 1.26 -11.85
CA ARG A 182 3.52 -0.10 -11.32
C ARG A 182 2.19 -0.78 -11.60
N LEU A 183 2.23 -2.10 -11.74
CA LEU A 183 1.09 -3.00 -11.77
C LEU A 183 1.34 -4.12 -10.75
N LEU A 184 0.40 -4.33 -9.83
CA LEU A 184 0.34 -5.52 -8.99
C LEU A 184 -0.84 -6.39 -9.44
N THR A 185 -0.62 -7.69 -9.41
CA THR A 185 -1.62 -8.72 -9.69
C THR A 185 -1.54 -9.76 -8.58
N PHE A 186 -2.69 -10.19 -8.09
CA PHE A 186 -2.81 -11.09 -6.95
C PHE A 186 -3.31 -12.46 -7.39
#